data_AF-A0AAW0IIX8-F1
#
_entry.id   AF-A0AAW0IIX8-F1
#
_cell.length_a   1.000
_cell.length_b   1.000
_cell.length_c   1.000
_cell.angle_alpha   90.00
_cell.angle_beta   90.00
_cell.angle_gamma   90.00
#
_symmetry.space_group_name_H-M   'P 1'
#
loop_
_entity.id
_entity.type
_entity.pdbx_description
1 polymer ?
#
loop_
_entity_poly.entity_id
_entity_poly.type
_entity_poly.pdbx_seq_one_letter_code
_entity_poly.pdbx_strand_id
1 'polypeptide(L)'
;MRMSERHELQISRLELLGRLSQGYLFPEALPPSTKTEDLPCSEAAFLLCGDLFYVDVGSGDMVKRRKEVLTDVHRKGLYVLYLHKGTKERRKRRQKMTANPLRTALALLFFALSGVPAMAEISCRSENGVPVDWVVFYKVPKVFQKNSTDNGLEYLYLDSITKKWKTSSHLINNNRSILGRTLEPLYEAYNSKSNNTAYLIYNDGVPKSKTYSRKYGHTKGLLVWNKIQGIWLIHSVPGFPPFPKDGYDYPSSGRRYGQNGICVTFKYSQYKEIDSQLFVSQPNIYSCSIPNIFHQELIHMTQMCDKSGSLNIPVRRLAALQSAQGLKFLHFAKSSLYTDDIFSAWMAQSLKTHLLAETWHRRNHEFPSNCSLHYHVYNINRIRLGRKYSFSSYHDHSKWGVSKLSNSHWTCIGDLNRDPHQVFRGGGFICTRNWHIYQSFHGAATHYKK
;
A
#
# COMPACT_ATOMS: atom_id res chain seq x y z
N MET A 1 0.45 79.61 14.82
CA MET A 1 0.34 79.36 16.26
C MET A 1 -0.11 77.90 16.45
N ARG A 2 0.81 77.04 16.96
CA ARG A 2 0.69 75.64 17.48
C ARG A 2 0.14 74.55 16.52
N MET A 3 0.98 73.67 15.94
CA MET A 3 1.67 72.43 16.45
C MET A 3 0.74 71.20 16.52
N SER A 4 0.88 70.21 15.61
CA SER A 4 1.75 68.98 15.62
C SER A 4 1.00 67.80 16.29
N GLU A 5 1.02 66.54 15.83
CA GLU A 5 1.83 65.81 14.85
C GLU A 5 1.11 64.50 14.43
N ARG A 6 1.27 64.11 13.17
CA ARG A 6 1.25 62.70 12.72
C ARG A 6 2.70 62.24 12.61
N HIS A 7 2.98 60.97 12.86
CA HIS A 7 4.20 60.32 12.36
C HIS A 7 3.89 58.90 11.86
N GLU A 8 4.10 58.71 10.56
CA GLU A 8 4.61 57.47 9.98
C GLU A 8 6.13 57.40 10.26
N LEU A 9 6.72 56.21 10.38
CA LEU A 9 7.79 55.71 9.50
C LEU A 9 8.42 54.39 9.98
N GLN A 10 8.85 53.63 8.97
CA GLN A 10 9.73 52.45 8.99
C GLN A 10 10.95 52.59 9.93
N ILE A 11 11.56 51.47 10.31
CA ILE A 11 13.02 51.22 10.19
C ILE A 11 13.32 49.72 10.38
N SER A 12 14.20 49.20 9.52
CA SER A 12 14.90 47.92 9.66
C SER A 12 16.36 48.16 10.07
N ARG A 13 16.90 47.26 10.90
CA ARG A 13 18.31 46.78 10.96
C ARG A 13 19.44 47.78 11.32
N LEU A 14 20.03 47.63 12.51
CA LEU A 14 21.47 47.38 12.78
C LEU A 14 21.86 47.75 14.22
N GLU A 15 22.68 46.88 14.82
CA GLU A 15 23.65 47.10 15.91
C GLU A 15 23.17 47.61 17.29
N LEU A 16 23.21 46.69 18.28
CA LEU A 16 23.92 47.00 19.51
C LEU A 16 24.69 45.75 20.00
N LEU A 17 25.99 45.79 19.71
CA LEU A 17 27.07 45.09 20.42
C LEU A 17 27.11 45.56 21.88
N GLY A 18 27.46 44.67 22.82
CA GLY A 18 28.08 45.12 24.08
C GLY A 18 27.80 44.33 25.34
N ARG A 19 28.67 43.36 25.61
CA ARG A 19 29.15 42.91 26.94
C ARG A 19 28.12 42.28 27.90
N LEU A 20 28.28 40.97 28.09
CA LEU A 20 28.91 40.44 29.32
C LEU A 20 29.69 39.17 28.96
N SER A 21 31.00 39.25 29.16
CA SER A 21 32.01 38.24 28.91
C SER A 21 32.49 37.63 30.22
N GLN A 22 32.36 36.32 30.36
CA GLN A 22 33.10 35.38 31.24
C GLN A 22 32.42 34.02 30.99
N GLY A 23 33.02 32.95 30.50
CA GLY A 23 34.41 32.55 30.41
C GLY A 23 34.42 31.06 30.73
N TYR A 24 34.29 30.19 29.73
CA TYR A 24 34.67 28.78 29.84
C TYR A 24 35.25 28.34 28.50
N LEU A 25 36.53 27.98 28.54
CA LEU A 25 37.31 27.46 27.42
C LEU A 25 36.71 26.13 26.92
N PHE A 26 36.54 26.03 25.60
CA PHE A 26 36.44 24.74 24.91
C PHE A 26 37.86 24.26 24.59
N PRO A 27 38.24 23.00 24.91
CA PRO A 27 39.46 22.42 24.35
C PRO A 27 39.23 22.01 22.89
N GLU A 28 40.27 22.23 22.10
CA GLU A 28 40.43 21.87 20.69
C GLU A 28 40.02 20.42 20.39
N ALA A 29 39.34 20.26 19.25
CA ALA A 29 39.00 18.97 18.68
C ALA A 29 40.28 18.24 18.22
N LEU A 30 40.57 17.10 18.85
CA LEU A 30 41.55 16.12 18.38
C LEU A 30 41.09 15.47 17.06
N PRO A 31 42.01 15.08 16.17
CA PRO A 31 41.68 14.43 14.90
C PRO A 31 41.16 13.00 15.13
N PRO A 32 40.34 12.45 14.22
CA PRO A 32 39.72 11.14 14.44
C PRO A 32 40.75 10.02 14.25
N SER A 33 41.17 9.40 15.35
CA SER A 33 41.89 8.13 15.33
C SER A 33 40.90 6.95 15.34
N THR A 34 40.87 6.26 14.20
CA THR A 34 40.74 4.79 14.03
C THR A 34 39.65 4.01 14.77
N LYS A 35 38.74 3.46 13.94
CA LYS A 35 38.01 2.18 14.08
C LYS A 35 37.16 1.96 15.33
N THR A 36 35.92 2.44 15.28
CA THR A 36 34.80 1.65 15.83
C THR A 36 34.47 0.55 14.82
N GLU A 37 34.78 -0.70 15.16
CA GLU A 37 34.33 -1.86 14.39
C GLU A 37 32.81 -1.97 14.49
N ASP A 38 32.13 -1.76 13.35
CA ASP A 38 30.73 -2.13 13.17
C ASP A 38 30.59 -3.63 13.43
N LEU A 39 29.93 -4.02 14.52
CA LEU A 39 29.68 -5.42 14.83
C LEU A 39 28.65 -5.97 13.82
N PRO A 40 29.03 -6.95 12.98
CA PRO A 40 28.10 -7.59 12.06
C PRO A 40 27.06 -8.37 12.87
N CYS A 41 25.81 -8.41 12.38
CA CYS A 41 24.76 -9.19 13.02
C CYS A 41 25.08 -10.70 12.97
N SER A 42 25.76 -11.22 13.99
CA SER A 42 26.00 -12.64 14.18
C SER A 42 24.80 -13.27 14.89
N GLU A 43 24.34 -14.43 14.40
CA GLU A 43 23.25 -15.19 15.04
C GLU A 43 23.83 -15.93 16.24
N ALA A 44 23.50 -15.50 17.46
CA ALA A 44 23.68 -16.32 18.65
C ALA A 44 22.53 -17.35 18.70
N ALA A 45 22.87 -18.61 18.43
CA ALA A 45 21.97 -19.74 18.65
C ALA A 45 21.75 -19.93 20.17
N PHE A 46 20.53 -19.67 20.64
CA PHE A 46 20.11 -20.12 21.97
C PHE A 46 19.77 -21.62 21.90
N LEU A 47 20.72 -22.45 22.34
CA LEU A 47 20.49 -23.83 22.75
C LEU A 47 20.24 -23.82 24.26
N LEU A 48 18.97 -23.89 24.68
CA LEU A 48 18.59 -24.26 26.04
C LEU A 48 17.29 -25.06 26.03
N CYS A 49 17.40 -26.29 26.54
CA CYS A 49 16.45 -27.18 27.22
C CYS A 49 16.91 -28.62 26.87
N GLY A 50 17.35 -29.47 27.79
CA GLY A 50 17.04 -29.58 29.21
C GLY A 50 16.68 -31.05 29.43
N ASP A 51 17.58 -31.80 30.06
CA ASP A 51 17.37 -33.21 30.39
C ASP A 51 16.23 -33.37 31.40
N LEU A 52 15.30 -34.28 31.10
CA LEU A 52 14.39 -34.87 32.09
C LEU A 52 14.09 -36.33 31.70
N PHE A 53 14.31 -37.21 32.67
CA PHE A 53 14.15 -38.66 32.64
C PHE A 53 12.67 -39.12 32.82
N TYR A 54 12.44 -40.40 32.47
CA TYR A 54 11.31 -41.31 32.82
C TYR A 54 9.98 -41.12 32.05
N VAL A 55 9.20 -42.13 31.60
CA VAL A 55 9.11 -43.59 31.79
C VAL A 55 8.56 -44.24 30.50
N ASP A 56 8.94 -45.50 30.27
CA ASP A 56 8.52 -46.46 29.23
C ASP A 56 7.12 -47.08 29.48
N VAL A 57 6.34 -47.32 28.40
CA VAL A 57 5.33 -48.41 28.30
C VAL A 57 5.15 -48.78 26.81
N GLY A 58 5.43 -50.05 26.45
CA GLY A 58 5.15 -50.71 25.15
C GLY A 58 3.67 -50.73 24.76
N SER A 59 3.15 -51.33 23.69
CA SER A 59 3.54 -52.40 22.75
C SER A 59 2.43 -52.40 21.67
N GLY A 60 2.67 -52.63 20.37
CA GLY A 60 2.54 -53.97 19.77
C GLY A 60 1.77 -53.94 18.41
N ASP A 61 2.47 -54.43 17.38
CA ASP A 61 2.07 -55.24 16.21
C ASP A 61 0.97 -54.92 15.17
N MET A 62 1.47 -54.82 13.92
CA MET A 62 1.11 -55.52 12.66
C MET A 62 -0.33 -55.98 12.36
N VAL A 63 -0.81 -55.69 11.12
CA VAL A 63 -1.33 -56.70 10.15
C VAL A 63 -1.24 -56.19 8.68
N LYS A 64 -0.74 -57.09 7.81
CA LYS A 64 -0.68 -57.07 6.32
C LYS A 64 -2.04 -57.32 5.62
N ARG A 65 -2.21 -56.84 4.38
CA ARG A 65 -2.75 -57.56 3.17
C ARG A 65 -2.68 -56.63 1.93
N ARG A 66 -1.80 -56.87 0.93
CA ARG A 66 -1.94 -57.65 -0.34
C ARG A 66 -3.02 -57.14 -1.32
N LYS A 67 -2.59 -56.64 -2.50
CA LYS A 67 -2.76 -57.17 -3.90
C LYS A 67 -4.01 -56.57 -4.59
N GLU A 68 -4.12 -56.21 -5.88
CA GLU A 68 -3.53 -56.52 -7.20
C GLU A 68 -3.80 -55.31 -8.15
N VAL A 69 -2.88 -54.83 -8.99
CA VAL A 69 -2.68 -55.10 -10.45
C VAL A 69 -3.96 -55.20 -11.31
N LEU A 70 -4.21 -54.24 -12.23
CA LEU A 70 -4.15 -54.41 -13.71
C LEU A 70 -4.80 -53.24 -14.51
N THR A 71 -4.02 -52.73 -15.47
CA THR A 71 -4.34 -52.27 -16.85
C THR A 71 -5.22 -51.04 -17.16
N ASP A 72 -4.51 -50.04 -17.66
CA ASP A 72 -4.76 -49.12 -18.79
C ASP A 72 -5.43 -49.78 -20.02
N VAL A 73 -6.44 -49.13 -20.63
CA VAL A 73 -6.61 -49.01 -22.10
C VAL A 73 -7.42 -47.73 -22.43
N HIS A 74 -6.73 -46.75 -23.00
CA HIS A 74 -7.27 -45.65 -23.81
C HIS A 74 -7.92 -46.14 -25.12
N ARG A 75 -9.08 -45.58 -25.52
CA ARG A 75 -9.47 -45.55 -26.94
C ARG A 75 -10.15 -44.23 -27.34
N LYS A 76 -9.53 -43.56 -28.31
CA LYS A 76 -9.98 -42.38 -29.04
C LYS A 76 -11.15 -42.75 -29.98
N GLY A 77 -12.08 -41.83 -30.19
CA GLY A 77 -13.13 -41.95 -31.21
C GLY A 77 -13.62 -40.58 -31.68
N LEU A 78 -13.18 -40.22 -32.89
CA LEU A 78 -13.56 -39.07 -33.70
C LEU A 78 -15.06 -39.11 -34.02
N TYR A 79 -15.78 -37.98 -33.95
CA TYR A 79 -17.12 -37.84 -34.53
C TYR A 79 -17.07 -36.90 -35.73
N VAL A 80 -17.41 -37.46 -36.89
CA VAL A 80 -17.62 -36.80 -38.18
C VAL A 80 -19.10 -36.42 -38.29
N LEU A 81 -19.36 -35.18 -38.72
CA LEU A 81 -20.68 -34.66 -39.05
C LEU A 81 -21.32 -35.44 -40.21
N TYR A 82 -22.61 -35.80 -40.07
CA TYR A 82 -23.51 -35.94 -41.22
C TYR A 82 -24.83 -35.21 -40.96
N LEU A 83 -25.16 -34.33 -41.90
CA LEU A 83 -26.41 -33.63 -42.06
C LEU A 83 -27.51 -34.60 -42.53
N HIS A 84 -28.70 -34.51 -41.96
CA HIS A 84 -29.92 -34.99 -42.61
C HIS A 84 -31.03 -33.95 -42.48
N LYS A 85 -31.47 -33.46 -43.66
CA LYS A 85 -32.69 -32.66 -43.85
C LYS A 85 -33.88 -33.62 -43.90
N GLY A 86 -34.94 -33.32 -43.16
CA GLY A 86 -36.23 -33.98 -43.26
C GLY A 86 -37.36 -33.02 -42.88
N THR A 87 -38.17 -32.66 -43.86
CA THR A 87 -39.32 -31.74 -43.80
C THR A 87 -40.64 -32.42 -43.44
N LYS A 88 -41.61 -31.59 -43.00
CA LYS A 88 -43.07 -31.82 -42.77
C LYS A 88 -43.41 -32.31 -41.35
N GLU A 89 -44.45 -31.85 -40.66
CA GLU A 89 -45.72 -31.25 -41.09
C GLU A 89 -46.39 -30.53 -39.88
N ARG A 90 -47.11 -29.44 -40.13
CA ARG A 90 -47.84 -28.66 -39.11
C ARG A 90 -49.15 -29.37 -38.73
N ARG A 91 -49.29 -29.77 -37.47
CA ARG A 91 -50.59 -30.07 -36.83
C ARG A 91 -50.91 -28.97 -35.81
N LYS A 92 -51.86 -28.08 -36.15
CA LYS A 92 -52.42 -27.06 -35.24
C LYS A 92 -53.26 -27.75 -34.16
N ARG A 93 -52.78 -27.80 -32.92
CA ARG A 93 -53.64 -27.95 -31.72
C ARG A 93 -53.83 -26.58 -31.09
N ARG A 94 -55.08 -26.11 -31.02
CA ARG A 94 -55.49 -24.96 -30.20
C ARG A 94 -55.43 -25.37 -28.73
N GLN A 95 -54.40 -24.95 -28.00
CA GLN A 95 -54.44 -24.89 -26.54
C GLN A 95 -54.87 -23.48 -26.13
N LYS A 96 -56.02 -23.39 -25.45
CA LYS A 96 -56.45 -22.18 -24.73
C LYS A 96 -55.43 -21.92 -23.63
N MET A 97 -54.65 -20.84 -23.73
CA MET A 97 -53.87 -20.32 -22.61
C MET A 97 -54.83 -19.57 -21.69
N THR A 98 -55.20 -20.19 -20.57
CA THR A 98 -55.70 -19.45 -19.41
C THR A 98 -54.50 -18.83 -18.71
N ALA A 99 -54.31 -17.52 -18.87
CA ALA A 99 -53.29 -16.78 -18.14
C ALA A 99 -53.62 -16.84 -16.64
N ASN A 100 -52.76 -17.49 -15.87
CA ASN A 100 -52.92 -17.60 -14.42
C ASN A 100 -52.38 -16.29 -13.80
N PRO A 101 -53.24 -15.37 -13.32
CA PRO A 101 -52.85 -14.00 -12.98
C PRO A 101 -51.81 -13.93 -11.85
N LEU A 102 -51.70 -15.00 -11.05
CA LEU A 102 -50.72 -15.11 -9.97
C LEU A 102 -49.28 -15.29 -10.48
N ARG A 103 -49.08 -15.94 -11.63
CA ARG A 103 -47.74 -16.17 -12.21
C ARG A 103 -47.18 -14.94 -12.92
N THR A 104 -48.04 -14.16 -13.56
CA THR A 104 -47.66 -12.86 -14.15
C THR A 104 -47.42 -11.80 -13.08
N ALA A 105 -48.17 -11.80 -11.98
CA ALA A 105 -47.93 -10.90 -10.84
C ALA A 105 -46.59 -11.19 -10.13
N LEU A 106 -46.20 -12.46 -9.92
CA LEU A 106 -44.89 -12.81 -9.36
C LEU A 106 -43.73 -12.44 -10.29
N ALA A 107 -43.87 -12.64 -11.60
CA ALA A 107 -42.85 -12.26 -12.57
C ALA A 107 -42.65 -10.73 -12.65
N LEU A 108 -43.72 -9.96 -12.52
CA LEU A 108 -43.66 -8.49 -12.44
C LEU A 108 -43.10 -8.01 -11.10
N LEU A 109 -43.34 -8.71 -9.98
CA LEU A 109 -42.69 -8.42 -8.69
C LEU A 109 -41.17 -8.67 -8.75
N PHE A 110 -40.74 -9.75 -9.41
CA PHE A 110 -39.31 -10.04 -9.60
C PHE A 110 -38.61 -9.01 -10.50
N PHE A 111 -39.29 -8.48 -11.52
CA PHE A 111 -38.77 -7.38 -12.36
C PHE A 111 -38.81 -6.01 -11.66
N ALA A 112 -39.75 -5.78 -10.75
CA ALA A 112 -39.83 -4.56 -9.94
C ALA A 112 -38.75 -4.50 -8.84
N LEU A 113 -38.29 -5.66 -8.33
CA LEU A 113 -37.20 -5.75 -7.35
C LEU A 113 -35.79 -5.72 -7.97
N SER A 114 -35.64 -5.84 -9.30
CA SER A 114 -34.34 -5.80 -9.98
C SER A 114 -33.92 -4.39 -10.44
N GLY A 115 -34.65 -3.35 -10.07
CA GLY A 115 -34.61 -2.03 -10.72
C GLY A 115 -34.01 -0.87 -9.94
N VAL A 116 -33.37 -1.07 -8.79
CA VAL A 116 -32.49 -0.03 -8.23
C VAL A 116 -31.10 -0.28 -8.82
N PRO A 117 -30.54 0.60 -9.68
CA PRO A 117 -29.12 0.52 -9.98
C PRO A 117 -28.41 0.67 -8.63
N ALA A 118 -27.94 -0.44 -8.07
CA ALA A 118 -27.07 -0.41 -6.92
C ALA A 118 -25.91 0.49 -7.33
N MET A 119 -25.80 1.67 -6.72
CA MET A 119 -24.65 2.53 -6.95
C MET A 119 -23.42 1.65 -6.73
N ALA A 120 -22.58 1.53 -7.76
CA ALA A 120 -21.43 0.66 -7.69
C ALA A 120 -20.60 1.05 -6.45
N GLU A 121 -20.44 0.11 -5.52
CA GLU A 121 -19.78 0.39 -4.25
C GLU A 121 -18.31 0.77 -4.50
N ILE A 122 -17.86 1.90 -3.95
CA ILE A 122 -16.48 2.38 -4.08
C ILE A 122 -15.56 1.32 -3.47
N SER A 123 -14.73 0.68 -4.27
CA SER A 123 -13.92 -0.46 -3.87
C SER A 123 -12.66 -0.58 -4.71
N CYS A 124 -11.63 -1.18 -4.12
CA CYS A 124 -10.47 -1.62 -4.88
C CYS A 124 -10.92 -2.63 -5.94
N ARG A 125 -10.26 -2.66 -7.09
CA ARG A 125 -10.63 -3.53 -8.20
C ARG A 125 -9.53 -4.55 -8.49
N SER A 126 -9.95 -5.80 -8.72
CA SER A 126 -9.08 -6.83 -9.31
C SER A 126 -8.74 -6.51 -10.77
N GLU A 127 -7.82 -7.27 -11.34
CA GLU A 127 -7.44 -7.18 -12.76
C GLU A 127 -8.64 -7.31 -13.73
N ASN A 128 -9.68 -8.06 -13.33
CA ASN A 128 -10.89 -8.26 -14.12
C ASN A 128 -12.00 -7.22 -13.81
N GLY A 129 -11.75 -6.22 -12.95
CA GLY A 129 -12.74 -5.19 -12.59
C GLY A 129 -13.75 -5.57 -11.52
N VAL A 130 -13.63 -6.76 -10.93
CA VAL A 130 -14.47 -7.18 -9.79
C VAL A 130 -13.99 -6.48 -8.51
N PRO A 131 -14.92 -5.99 -7.65
CA PRO A 131 -14.60 -5.46 -6.32
C PRO A 131 -13.77 -6.43 -5.48
N VAL A 132 -12.73 -5.92 -4.82
CA VAL A 132 -11.88 -6.67 -3.89
C VAL A 132 -11.68 -5.89 -2.60
N ASP A 133 -11.45 -6.63 -1.51
CA ASP A 133 -11.25 -6.04 -0.19
C ASP A 133 -9.90 -5.30 -0.09
N TRP A 134 -8.89 -5.83 -0.78
CA TRP A 134 -7.57 -5.23 -0.88
C TRP A 134 -6.86 -5.74 -2.14
N VAL A 135 -5.94 -4.93 -2.65
CA VAL A 135 -5.03 -5.29 -3.73
C VAL A 135 -3.68 -4.60 -3.54
N VAL A 136 -2.62 -5.35 -3.78
CA VAL A 136 -1.24 -4.89 -3.82
C VAL A 136 -0.75 -4.95 -5.25
N PHE A 137 -0.07 -3.90 -5.70
CA PHE A 137 0.64 -3.90 -6.98
C PHE A 137 2.15 -3.73 -6.74
N TYR A 138 2.92 -4.27 -7.67
CA TYR A 138 4.37 -4.11 -7.72
C TYR A 138 4.80 -3.93 -9.16
N LYS A 139 5.08 -2.70 -9.56
CA LYS A 139 5.62 -2.38 -10.88
C LYS A 139 7.12 -2.64 -10.87
N VAL A 140 7.61 -3.42 -11.83
CA VAL A 140 9.02 -3.83 -11.89
C VAL A 140 9.88 -2.72 -12.49
N PRO A 141 11.16 -2.58 -12.11
CA PRO A 141 12.06 -1.61 -12.73
C PRO A 141 12.25 -1.89 -14.21
N LYS A 142 12.56 -0.85 -14.98
CA LYS A 142 12.92 -1.00 -16.39
C LYS A 142 14.22 -1.80 -16.50
N VAL A 143 14.18 -2.93 -17.19
CA VAL A 143 15.34 -3.76 -17.47
C VAL A 143 16.16 -3.12 -18.59
N PHE A 144 17.40 -2.74 -18.30
CA PHE A 144 18.35 -2.23 -19.30
C PHE A 144 19.12 -3.39 -19.94
N GLN A 145 18.44 -4.21 -20.74
CA GLN A 145 19.10 -5.19 -21.61
C GLN A 145 19.07 -4.69 -23.06
N LYS A 146 20.18 -4.89 -23.80
CA LYS A 146 20.21 -4.63 -25.25
C LYS A 146 19.11 -5.48 -25.90
N ASN A 147 18.26 -4.85 -26.73
CA ASN A 147 17.11 -5.44 -27.42
C ASN A 147 15.86 -5.78 -26.56
N SER A 148 15.78 -5.31 -25.32
CA SER A 148 14.53 -5.48 -24.54
C SER A 148 13.46 -4.47 -24.98
N THR A 149 12.23 -4.94 -25.21
CA THR A 149 11.04 -4.11 -25.42
C THR A 149 10.42 -3.60 -24.10
N ASP A 150 11.12 -3.76 -22.97
CA ASP A 150 10.64 -3.36 -21.65
C ASP A 150 10.53 -1.83 -21.54
N ASN A 151 9.30 -1.37 -21.37
CA ASN A 151 8.96 0.05 -21.21
C ASN A 151 8.94 0.50 -19.74
N GLY A 152 9.21 -0.39 -18.79
CA GLY A 152 9.17 -0.13 -17.35
C GLY A 152 7.76 0.01 -16.78
N LEU A 153 6.75 -0.51 -17.48
CA LEU A 153 5.33 -0.45 -17.11
C LEU A 153 4.73 -1.82 -16.79
N GLU A 154 5.50 -2.91 -16.93
CA GLU A 154 5.11 -4.23 -16.46
C GLU A 154 4.94 -4.22 -14.93
N TYR A 155 3.96 -4.96 -14.43
CA TYR A 155 3.72 -5.08 -12.99
C TYR A 155 3.15 -6.44 -12.61
N LEU A 156 3.34 -6.80 -11.35
CA LEU A 156 2.66 -7.90 -10.70
C LEU A 156 1.60 -7.36 -9.75
N TYR A 157 0.60 -8.19 -9.48
CA TYR A 157 -0.41 -7.89 -8.49
C TYR A 157 -0.70 -9.10 -7.61
N LEU A 158 -1.32 -8.79 -6.48
CA LEU A 158 -1.81 -9.73 -5.48
C LEU A 158 -3.07 -9.11 -4.86
N ASP A 159 -4.19 -9.82 -4.87
CA ASP A 159 -5.44 -9.33 -4.29
C ASP A 159 -6.12 -10.41 -3.43
N SER A 160 -7.24 -10.04 -2.81
CA SER A 160 -8.03 -10.92 -1.94
C SER A 160 -8.59 -12.17 -2.64
N ILE A 161 -8.59 -12.22 -3.99
CA ILE A 161 -9.07 -13.35 -4.79
C ILE A 161 -7.88 -14.22 -5.23
N THR A 162 -6.88 -13.61 -5.86
CA THR A 162 -5.73 -14.25 -6.50
C THR A 162 -4.76 -14.81 -5.48
N LYS A 163 -4.55 -14.12 -4.34
CA LYS A 163 -3.79 -14.62 -3.16
C LYS A 163 -2.34 -15.08 -3.40
N LYS A 164 -1.77 -14.81 -4.59
CA LYS A 164 -0.35 -14.94 -4.91
C LYS A 164 0.06 -13.91 -5.96
N TRP A 165 1.35 -13.59 -6.05
CA TRP A 165 1.87 -12.76 -7.12
C TRP A 165 1.48 -13.32 -8.49
N LYS A 166 0.87 -12.47 -9.31
CA LYS A 166 0.54 -12.75 -10.71
C LYS A 166 1.01 -11.59 -11.58
N THR A 167 1.67 -11.91 -12.69
CA THR A 167 2.01 -10.90 -13.70
C THR A 167 0.75 -10.41 -14.38
N SER A 168 0.61 -9.10 -14.48
CA SER A 168 -0.49 -8.46 -15.20
C SER A 168 -0.38 -8.68 -16.70
N SER A 169 -1.53 -8.82 -17.37
CA SER A 169 -1.62 -8.77 -18.84
C SER A 169 -1.72 -7.34 -19.36
N HIS A 170 -2.02 -6.38 -18.49
CA HIS A 170 -2.07 -4.96 -18.80
C HIS A 170 -0.79 -4.25 -18.34
N LEU A 171 -0.41 -3.20 -19.05
CA LEU A 171 0.60 -2.25 -18.56
C LEU A 171 -0.03 -1.35 -17.50
N ILE A 172 0.76 -0.92 -16.52
CA ILE A 172 0.24 -0.14 -15.39
C ILE A 172 -0.38 1.20 -15.82
N ASN A 173 0.00 1.76 -16.97
CA ASN A 173 -0.59 3.00 -17.50
C ASN A 173 -1.91 2.80 -18.25
N ASN A 174 -2.40 1.56 -18.41
CA ASN A 174 -3.66 1.28 -19.10
C ASN A 174 -4.85 1.46 -18.15
N ASN A 175 -5.96 2.06 -18.61
CA ASN A 175 -7.20 2.19 -17.83
C ASN A 175 -7.78 0.83 -17.39
N ARG A 176 -7.46 -0.26 -18.10
CA ARG A 176 -7.84 -1.64 -17.74
C ARG A 176 -6.91 -2.29 -16.72
N SER A 177 -5.81 -1.64 -16.34
CA SER A 177 -4.96 -2.11 -15.24
C SER A 177 -5.70 -2.04 -13.91
N ILE A 178 -5.18 -2.73 -12.89
CA ILE A 178 -5.74 -2.68 -11.52
C ILE A 178 -5.87 -1.26 -11.00
N LEU A 179 -4.85 -0.41 -11.21
CA LEU A 179 -4.89 0.97 -10.78
C LEU A 179 -5.87 1.79 -11.62
N GLY A 180 -5.90 1.61 -12.94
CA GLY A 180 -6.86 2.29 -13.82
C GLY A 180 -8.31 2.03 -13.42
N ARG A 181 -8.65 0.76 -13.13
CA ARG A 181 -9.98 0.36 -12.67
C ARG A 181 -10.27 0.81 -11.24
N THR A 182 -9.29 0.70 -10.35
CA THR A 182 -9.45 1.11 -8.94
C THR A 182 -9.69 2.63 -8.81
N LEU A 183 -9.12 3.43 -9.70
CA LEU A 183 -9.27 4.89 -9.69
C LEU A 183 -10.46 5.42 -10.48
N GLU A 184 -11.24 4.58 -11.15
CA GLU A 184 -12.45 5.01 -11.88
C GLU A 184 -13.40 5.87 -10.99
N PRO A 185 -13.70 5.51 -9.73
CA PRO A 185 -14.56 6.33 -8.87
C PRO A 185 -14.01 7.74 -8.56
N LEU A 186 -12.68 7.93 -8.62
CA LEU A 186 -12.06 9.26 -8.46
C LEU A 186 -12.51 10.19 -9.59
N TYR A 187 -12.42 9.70 -10.83
CA TYR A 187 -12.74 10.48 -12.02
C TYR A 187 -14.25 10.72 -12.14
N GLU A 188 -15.07 9.73 -11.77
CA GLU A 188 -16.52 9.90 -11.65
C GLU A 188 -16.90 10.97 -10.62
N ALA A 189 -16.29 10.94 -9.43
CA ALA A 189 -16.53 11.93 -8.39
C ALA A 189 -16.13 13.35 -8.84
N TYR A 190 -14.98 13.47 -9.52
CA TYR A 190 -14.52 14.74 -10.08
C TYR A 190 -15.46 15.30 -11.15
N ASN A 191 -15.85 14.46 -12.13
CA ASN A 191 -16.67 14.89 -13.26
C ASN A 191 -18.12 15.22 -12.85
N SER A 192 -18.70 14.42 -11.96
CA SER A 192 -20.07 14.62 -11.48
C SER A 192 -20.22 15.73 -10.46
N LYS A 193 -19.11 16.22 -9.86
CA LYS A 193 -19.11 17.11 -8.69
C LYS A 193 -20.04 16.58 -7.60
N SER A 194 -19.94 15.27 -7.33
CA SER A 194 -20.84 14.57 -6.41
C SER A 194 -20.83 15.20 -5.01
N ASN A 195 -22.01 15.49 -4.48
CA ASN A 195 -22.18 15.92 -3.08
C ASN A 195 -22.10 14.75 -2.09
N ASN A 196 -22.10 13.51 -2.58
CA ASN A 196 -22.13 12.29 -1.77
C ASN A 196 -20.82 11.50 -1.82
N THR A 197 -19.87 11.91 -2.67
CA THR A 197 -18.57 11.27 -2.84
C THR A 197 -17.47 12.29 -2.66
N ALA A 198 -16.54 12.02 -1.74
CA ALA A 198 -15.36 12.83 -1.52
C ALA A 198 -14.12 12.15 -2.10
N TYR A 199 -13.11 12.97 -2.39
CA TYR A 199 -11.77 12.48 -2.68
C TYR A 199 -10.70 13.41 -2.12
N LEU A 200 -9.53 12.84 -1.85
CA LEU A 200 -8.34 13.55 -1.40
C LEU A 200 -7.11 12.87 -1.98
N ILE A 201 -6.25 13.65 -2.64
CA ILE A 201 -5.04 13.17 -3.31
C ILE A 201 -3.82 13.88 -2.76
N TYR A 202 -2.81 13.11 -2.37
CA TYR A 202 -1.59 13.64 -1.80
C TYR A 202 -0.33 13.00 -2.37
N ASN A 203 0.71 13.82 -2.55
CA ASN A 203 2.01 13.38 -3.03
C ASN A 203 3.05 14.48 -2.75
N ASP A 204 4.18 14.13 -2.14
CA ASP A 204 5.27 15.08 -1.94
C ASP A 204 6.02 15.44 -3.24
N GLY A 205 5.93 14.57 -4.26
CA GLY A 205 6.27 14.87 -5.64
C GLY A 205 5.01 15.06 -6.48
N VAL A 206 4.39 16.25 -6.39
CA VAL A 206 3.14 16.58 -7.10
C VAL A 206 3.30 16.42 -8.63
N PRO A 207 2.28 15.92 -9.36
CA PRO A 207 2.32 15.85 -10.82
C PRO A 207 2.68 17.20 -11.47
N LYS A 208 3.48 17.15 -12.54
CA LYS A 208 3.98 18.32 -13.28
C LYS A 208 4.93 19.25 -12.50
N SER A 209 5.18 18.99 -11.21
CA SER A 209 6.21 19.70 -10.44
C SER A 209 7.61 19.18 -10.79
N LYS A 210 8.58 20.09 -10.87
CA LYS A 210 10.01 19.75 -11.00
C LYS A 210 10.67 19.50 -9.62
N THR A 211 10.01 19.89 -8.53
CA THR A 211 10.56 19.83 -7.18
C THR A 211 9.66 19.03 -6.24
N TYR A 212 10.30 18.40 -5.26
CA TYR A 212 9.62 17.71 -4.15
C TYR A 212 9.46 18.68 -2.99
N SER A 213 8.28 18.72 -2.38
CA SER A 213 8.09 19.52 -1.17
C SER A 213 8.80 18.86 0.01
N ARG A 214 9.72 19.59 0.64
CA ARG A 214 10.36 19.19 1.89
C ARG A 214 9.58 19.62 3.13
N LYS A 215 8.56 20.48 2.96
CA LYS A 215 7.71 20.98 4.05
C LYS A 215 6.77 19.89 4.59
N TYR A 216 6.32 19.00 3.70
CA TYR A 216 5.32 17.97 4.02
C TYR A 216 5.96 16.59 4.16
N GLY A 217 5.19 15.65 4.71
CA GLY A 217 5.60 14.26 4.86
C GLY A 217 6.05 13.62 3.53
N HIS A 218 6.95 12.64 3.60
CA HIS A 218 7.31 11.82 2.44
C HIS A 218 6.24 10.75 2.25
N THR A 219 5.07 11.17 1.78
CA THR A 219 3.88 10.33 1.70
C THR A 219 3.15 10.55 0.38
N LYS A 220 2.54 9.48 -0.14
CA LYS A 220 1.81 9.51 -1.41
C LYS A 220 0.66 8.53 -1.39
N GLY A 221 -0.45 8.96 -1.95
CA GLY A 221 -1.67 8.17 -1.93
C GLY A 221 -2.89 8.98 -2.27
N LEU A 222 -4.03 8.31 -2.18
CA LEU A 222 -5.32 8.93 -2.40
C LEU A 222 -6.42 8.18 -1.67
N LEU A 223 -7.50 8.90 -1.44
CA LEU A 223 -8.74 8.39 -0.89
C LEU A 223 -9.90 8.81 -1.79
N VAL A 224 -10.86 7.89 -1.95
CA VAL A 224 -12.18 8.17 -2.52
C VAL A 224 -13.21 7.47 -1.66
N TRP A 225 -14.25 8.16 -1.20
CA TRP A 225 -15.22 7.58 -0.28
C TRP A 225 -16.59 8.23 -0.34
N ASN A 226 -17.59 7.48 0.14
CA ASN A 226 -18.93 7.97 0.44
C ASN A 226 -19.31 7.58 1.89
N LYS A 227 -20.56 7.81 2.29
CA LYS A 227 -21.05 7.46 3.65
C LYS A 227 -21.19 5.95 3.92
N ILE A 228 -20.99 5.10 2.92
CA ILE A 228 -21.03 3.65 3.04
C ILE A 228 -19.60 3.11 3.19
N GLN A 229 -18.74 3.40 2.21
CA GLN A 229 -17.35 2.93 2.18
C GLN A 229 -16.49 3.75 1.21
N GLY A 230 -15.21 3.41 1.16
CA GLY A 230 -14.28 3.98 0.22
C GLY A 230 -13.01 3.17 0.11
N ILE A 231 -12.05 3.71 -0.63
CA ILE A 231 -10.71 3.16 -0.78
C ILE A 231 -9.67 4.10 -0.17
N TRP A 232 -8.60 3.51 0.32
CA TRP A 232 -7.34 4.20 0.59
C TRP A 232 -6.22 3.48 -0.15
N LEU A 233 -5.57 4.20 -1.07
CA LEU A 233 -4.40 3.73 -1.81
C LEU A 233 -3.16 4.42 -1.24
N ILE A 234 -2.20 3.62 -0.76
CA ILE A 234 -0.89 4.05 -0.26
C ILE A 234 0.17 3.54 -1.25
N HIS A 235 1.08 4.39 -1.71
CA HIS A 235 2.04 3.99 -2.75
C HIS A 235 3.35 4.79 -2.75
N SER A 236 4.36 4.26 -3.44
CA SER A 236 5.67 4.91 -3.52
C SER A 236 5.88 5.83 -4.74
N VAL A 237 4.91 5.91 -5.66
CA VAL A 237 5.04 6.53 -7.01
C VAL A 237 4.98 8.07 -7.00
N PRO A 238 6.08 8.80 -7.30
CA PRO A 238 6.04 10.26 -7.47
C PRO A 238 5.26 10.68 -8.72
N GLY A 239 4.56 11.81 -8.64
CA GLY A 239 3.80 12.37 -9.76
C GLY A 239 2.55 11.57 -10.14
N PHE A 240 2.08 10.71 -9.24
CA PHE A 240 0.88 9.88 -9.42
C PHE A 240 -0.16 10.15 -8.32
N PRO A 241 -1.45 10.02 -8.62
CA PRO A 241 -2.02 10.05 -9.99
C PRO A 241 -1.85 11.44 -10.64
N PRO A 242 -2.17 11.62 -11.93
CA PRO A 242 -2.38 12.94 -12.50
C PRO A 242 -3.50 13.71 -11.76
N PHE A 243 -3.63 15.02 -12.05
CA PHE A 243 -4.83 15.75 -11.60
C PHE A 243 -6.07 15.08 -12.20
N PRO A 244 -7.21 14.96 -11.47
CA PRO A 244 -8.38 14.24 -11.97
C PRO A 244 -8.86 14.67 -13.36
N LYS A 245 -8.76 15.96 -13.69
CA LYS A 245 -9.09 16.51 -15.01
C LYS A 245 -8.27 15.96 -16.17
N ASP A 246 -7.06 15.46 -15.90
CA ASP A 246 -6.15 14.92 -16.90
C ASP A 246 -6.39 13.41 -17.14
N GLY A 247 -7.31 12.78 -16.39
CA GLY A 247 -7.61 11.35 -16.50
C GLY A 247 -6.55 10.44 -15.88
N TYR A 248 -6.68 9.14 -16.16
CA TYR A 248 -5.75 8.12 -15.68
C TYR A 248 -4.51 8.03 -16.59
N ASP A 249 -3.35 8.11 -15.98
CA ASP A 249 -2.06 7.77 -16.60
C ASP A 249 -1.05 7.39 -15.52
N TYR A 250 0.02 6.72 -15.92
CA TYR A 250 1.16 6.41 -15.05
C TYR A 250 2.37 7.26 -15.42
N PRO A 251 2.98 7.99 -14.48
CA PRO A 251 3.99 9.00 -14.77
C PRO A 251 5.22 8.39 -15.44
N SER A 252 5.76 9.09 -16.44
CA SER A 252 6.98 8.68 -17.16
C SER A 252 8.19 8.53 -16.23
N SER A 253 8.29 9.39 -15.20
CA SER A 253 9.30 9.30 -14.13
C SER A 253 9.21 8.01 -13.32
N GLY A 254 8.02 7.43 -13.20
CA GLY A 254 7.75 6.19 -12.49
C GLY A 254 8.20 4.93 -13.23
N ARG A 255 8.63 5.02 -14.50
CA ARG A 255 9.01 3.84 -15.32
C ARG A 255 10.34 3.23 -14.90
N ARG A 256 11.29 4.06 -14.45
CA ARG A 256 12.69 3.66 -14.25
C ARG A 256 12.88 2.63 -13.13
N TYR A 257 12.24 2.84 -11.99
CA TYR A 257 12.48 2.07 -10.77
C TYR A 257 11.30 1.17 -10.41
N GLY A 258 11.56 0.14 -9.60
CA GLY A 258 10.52 -0.64 -8.95
C GLY A 258 9.65 0.24 -8.06
N GLN A 259 8.35 -0.02 -7.99
CA GLN A 259 7.39 0.78 -7.23
C GLN A 259 6.30 -0.15 -6.71
N ASN A 260 5.82 0.06 -5.49
CA ASN A 260 4.71 -0.71 -4.94
C ASN A 260 3.61 0.20 -4.38
N GLY A 261 2.50 -0.44 -4.03
CA GLY A 261 1.45 0.16 -3.23
C GLY A 261 0.35 -0.84 -2.91
N ILE A 262 -0.54 -0.42 -2.02
CA ILE A 262 -1.68 -1.19 -1.55
C ILE A 262 -2.92 -0.32 -1.56
N CYS A 263 -4.01 -0.83 -2.16
CA CYS A 263 -5.35 -0.32 -2.00
C CYS A 263 -6.09 -1.21 -1.01
N VAL A 264 -6.78 -0.60 -0.05
CA VAL A 264 -7.70 -1.29 0.86
C VAL A 264 -9.07 -0.62 0.80
N THR A 265 -10.11 -1.44 0.69
CA THR A 265 -11.51 -1.02 0.77
C THR A 265 -11.89 -0.95 2.24
N PHE A 266 -12.36 0.19 2.72
CA PHE A 266 -12.74 0.45 4.11
C PHE A 266 -14.18 0.91 4.21
N LYS A 267 -14.94 0.41 5.20
CA LYS A 267 -16.23 1.03 5.55
C LYS A 267 -16.01 2.45 6.07
N TYR A 268 -17.00 3.33 5.87
CA TYR A 268 -16.90 4.74 6.23
C TYR A 268 -16.56 4.96 7.71
N SER A 269 -17.00 4.06 8.60
CA SER A 269 -16.67 4.06 10.03
C SER A 269 -15.17 4.08 10.35
N GLN A 270 -14.30 3.65 9.42
CA GLN A 270 -12.85 3.65 9.60
C GLN A 270 -12.21 5.01 9.27
N TYR A 271 -12.91 5.90 8.55
CA TYR A 271 -12.33 7.13 8.02
C TYR A 271 -11.94 8.13 9.11
N LYS A 272 -12.54 8.08 10.30
CA LYS A 272 -12.14 8.92 11.44
C LYS A 272 -10.73 8.58 11.96
N GLU A 273 -10.36 7.30 11.97
CA GLU A 273 -8.99 6.91 12.31
C GLU A 273 -8.02 7.23 11.18
N ILE A 274 -8.44 7.05 9.91
CA ILE A 274 -7.63 7.44 8.74
C ILE A 274 -7.37 8.96 8.73
N ASP A 275 -8.37 9.77 9.06
CA ASP A 275 -8.28 11.22 9.22
C ASP A 275 -7.17 11.61 10.20
N SER A 276 -7.16 10.97 11.38
CA SER A 276 -6.14 11.16 12.41
C SER A 276 -4.75 10.69 11.97
N GLN A 277 -4.66 9.64 11.17
CA GLN A 277 -3.38 9.12 10.64
C GLN A 277 -2.77 10.07 9.60
N LEU A 278 -3.59 10.63 8.71
CA LEU A 278 -3.14 11.64 7.75
C LEU A 278 -2.74 12.94 8.45
N PHE A 279 -3.48 13.35 9.49
CA PHE A 279 -3.11 14.50 10.32
C PHE A 279 -1.70 14.36 10.90
N VAL A 280 -1.34 13.18 11.41
CA VAL A 280 0.03 12.95 11.93
C VAL A 280 1.07 12.97 10.81
N SER A 281 0.76 12.40 9.65
CA SER A 281 1.70 12.28 8.52
C SER A 281 1.95 13.61 7.79
N GLN A 282 1.04 14.58 7.92
CA GLN A 282 1.09 15.90 7.26
C GLN A 282 1.39 15.80 5.75
N PRO A 283 0.53 15.10 4.98
CA PRO A 283 0.71 14.91 3.55
C PRO A 283 0.58 16.21 2.75
N ASN A 284 1.25 16.27 1.60
CA ASN A 284 1.06 17.36 0.64
C ASN A 284 -0.18 17.11 -0.23
N ILE A 285 -1.32 17.67 0.14
CA ILE A 285 -2.56 17.58 -0.62
C ILE A 285 -2.51 18.55 -1.81
N TYR A 286 -2.65 18.02 -3.02
CA TYR A 286 -2.63 18.84 -4.24
C TYR A 286 -3.96 18.86 -5.01
N SER A 287 -4.89 17.96 -4.68
CA SER A 287 -6.25 17.98 -5.20
C SER A 287 -7.18 17.26 -4.23
N CYS A 288 -8.33 17.86 -3.94
CA CYS A 288 -9.34 17.30 -3.07
C CYS A 288 -10.70 17.90 -3.38
N SER A 289 -11.75 17.19 -3.02
CA SER A 289 -13.14 17.65 -2.97
C SER A 289 -13.82 16.91 -1.83
N ILE A 290 -14.17 17.63 -0.77
CA ILE A 290 -14.80 17.05 0.43
C ILE A 290 -16.12 17.80 0.66
N PRO A 291 -17.27 17.23 0.27
CA PRO A 291 -18.57 17.83 0.53
C PRO A 291 -18.87 18.03 2.02
N ASN A 292 -19.69 19.03 2.35
CA ASN A 292 -20.00 19.45 3.73
C ASN A 292 -20.52 18.32 4.62
N ILE A 293 -21.17 17.29 4.05
CA ILE A 293 -21.68 16.13 4.78
C ILE A 293 -20.60 15.36 5.54
N PHE A 294 -19.31 15.54 5.20
CA PHE A 294 -18.17 14.88 5.84
C PHE A 294 -17.46 15.74 6.88
N HIS A 295 -17.70 17.06 6.90
CA HIS A 295 -16.86 18.03 7.64
C HIS A 295 -16.95 17.89 9.16
N GLN A 296 -18.10 17.45 9.68
CA GLN A 296 -18.28 17.25 11.12
C GLN A 296 -17.51 16.03 11.64
N GLU A 297 -17.24 15.04 10.80
CA GLU A 297 -16.60 13.78 11.20
C GLU A 297 -15.12 13.70 10.80
N LEU A 298 -14.74 14.30 9.66
CA LEU A 298 -13.40 14.23 9.05
C LEU A 298 -12.69 15.59 9.10
N ILE A 299 -12.48 16.08 10.31
CA ILE A 299 -12.03 17.45 10.59
C ILE A 299 -10.66 17.73 9.95
N HIS A 300 -9.68 16.84 10.13
CA HIS A 300 -8.31 17.13 9.72
C HIS A 300 -8.13 17.08 8.20
N MET A 301 -8.75 16.12 7.52
CA MET A 301 -8.74 16.02 6.07
C MET A 301 -9.42 17.23 5.42
N THR A 302 -10.54 17.71 5.97
CA THR A 302 -11.18 18.97 5.52
C THR A 302 -10.22 20.15 5.71
N GLN A 303 -9.65 20.31 6.91
CA GLN A 303 -8.69 21.39 7.20
C GLN A 303 -7.48 21.39 6.26
N MET A 304 -6.88 20.22 6.01
CA MET A 304 -5.74 20.09 5.10
C MET A 304 -6.16 20.34 3.64
N CYS A 305 -7.37 19.93 3.23
CA CYS A 305 -7.92 20.20 1.91
C CYS A 305 -8.08 21.71 1.66
N ASP A 306 -8.56 22.44 2.67
CA ASP A 306 -8.70 23.90 2.66
C ASP A 306 -7.36 24.63 2.85
N LYS A 307 -6.25 23.89 3.02
CA LYS A 307 -4.90 24.41 3.29
C LYS A 307 -4.82 25.28 4.54
N SER A 308 -5.69 25.01 5.51
CA SER A 308 -5.65 25.65 6.82
C SER A 308 -4.50 25.10 7.67
N GLY A 309 -3.95 25.95 8.54
CA GLY A 309 -2.85 25.58 9.43
C GLY A 309 -3.29 24.58 10.49
N SER A 310 -2.43 23.61 10.80
CA SER A 310 -2.63 22.63 11.86
C SER A 310 -1.76 22.98 13.07
N LEU A 311 -2.33 22.97 14.27
CA LEU A 311 -1.61 23.11 15.53
C LEU A 311 -1.55 21.77 16.25
N ASN A 312 -0.53 21.55 17.09
CA ASN A 312 -0.40 20.40 18.00
C ASN A 312 -0.41 19.02 17.32
N ILE A 313 0.38 18.85 16.26
CA ILE A 313 0.53 17.58 15.55
C ILE A 313 1.24 16.56 16.47
N PRO A 314 0.65 15.38 16.75
CA PRO A 314 1.31 14.34 17.54
C PRO A 314 2.62 13.87 16.91
N VAL A 315 3.57 13.45 17.75
CA VAL A 315 4.86 12.92 17.30
C VAL A 315 4.67 11.63 16.48
N ARG A 316 3.81 10.73 16.94
CA ARG A 316 3.49 9.46 16.29
C ARG A 316 2.13 8.93 16.73
N ARG A 317 1.51 8.07 15.92
CA ARG A 317 0.24 7.39 16.22
C ARG A 317 0.19 6.00 15.61
N LEU A 318 -0.20 5.01 16.41
CA LEU A 318 -0.55 3.66 15.95
C LEU A 318 -2.08 3.52 15.96
N ALA A 319 -2.69 3.12 14.84
CA ALA A 319 -4.11 2.80 14.78
C ALA A 319 -4.33 1.37 14.32
N ALA A 320 -5.36 0.73 14.87
CA ALA A 320 -5.91 -0.49 14.32
C ALA A 320 -7.00 -0.12 13.32
N LEU A 321 -6.95 -0.72 12.14
CA LEU A 321 -7.92 -0.54 11.07
C LEU A 321 -8.47 -1.89 10.64
N GLN A 322 -9.66 -1.88 10.05
CA GLN A 322 -10.29 -3.08 9.53
C GLN A 322 -10.89 -2.81 8.15
N SER A 323 -10.52 -3.60 7.15
CA SER A 323 -11.12 -3.51 5.81
C SER A 323 -12.61 -3.84 5.82
N ALA A 324 -13.27 -3.58 4.70
CA ALA A 324 -14.70 -3.81 4.55
C ALA A 324 -15.11 -5.29 4.74
N GLN A 325 -14.22 -6.24 4.45
CA GLN A 325 -14.43 -7.68 4.69
C GLN A 325 -13.71 -8.20 5.95
N GLY A 326 -13.25 -7.31 6.84
CA GLY A 326 -12.82 -7.71 8.17
C GLY A 326 -11.33 -7.99 8.35
N LEU A 327 -10.49 -7.84 7.30
CA LEU A 327 -9.04 -7.99 7.43
C LEU A 327 -8.48 -6.88 8.31
N LYS A 328 -7.72 -7.28 9.34
CA LYS A 328 -7.12 -6.37 10.31
C LYS A 328 -5.81 -5.80 9.80
N PHE A 329 -5.63 -4.51 10.03
CA PHE A 329 -4.42 -3.76 9.75
C PHE A 329 -3.98 -2.97 10.98
N LEU A 330 -2.68 -2.70 11.06
CA LEU A 330 -2.11 -1.66 11.91
C LEU A 330 -1.54 -0.58 11.01
N HIS A 331 -1.81 0.69 11.28
CA HIS A 331 -1.18 1.80 10.59
C HIS A 331 -0.28 2.58 11.55
N PHE A 332 1.01 2.63 11.22
CA PHE A 332 1.99 3.46 11.90
C PHE A 332 2.09 4.78 11.15
N ALA A 333 1.77 5.90 11.78
CA ALA A 333 2.12 7.24 11.27
C ALA A 333 3.05 7.95 12.23
N LYS A 334 3.99 8.69 11.65
CA LYS A 334 4.86 9.63 12.36
C LYS A 334 4.78 11.01 11.73
N SER A 335 5.01 12.04 12.54
CA SER A 335 5.25 13.41 12.05
C SER A 335 6.74 13.68 11.88
N SER A 336 7.08 14.88 11.41
CA SER A 336 8.47 15.35 11.31
C SER A 336 9.19 15.46 12.65
N LEU A 337 8.44 15.47 13.77
CA LEU A 337 8.98 15.55 15.13
C LEU A 337 9.55 14.20 15.60
N TYR A 338 9.20 13.09 14.97
CA TYR A 338 9.79 11.79 15.27
C TYR A 338 11.03 11.56 14.41
N THR A 339 12.20 11.71 15.00
CA THR A 339 13.48 11.77 14.28
C THR A 339 14.25 10.45 14.26
N ASP A 340 13.71 9.38 14.84
CA ASP A 340 14.34 8.06 14.79
C ASP A 340 13.93 7.28 13.53
N ASP A 341 14.73 6.26 13.19
CA ASP A 341 14.39 5.27 12.17
C ASP A 341 13.11 4.52 12.58
N ILE A 342 12.02 4.77 11.85
CA ILE A 342 10.70 4.22 12.14
C ILE A 342 10.70 2.68 12.18
N PHE A 343 11.54 2.03 11.36
CA PHE A 343 11.61 0.58 11.35
C PHE A 343 12.26 0.05 12.63
N SER A 344 13.47 0.52 12.93
CA SER A 344 14.29 0.00 14.03
C SER A 344 13.75 0.43 15.38
N ALA A 345 13.48 1.71 15.57
CA ALA A 345 13.12 2.29 16.86
C ALA A 345 11.65 2.05 17.24
N TRP A 346 10.76 1.78 16.26
CA TRP A 346 9.34 1.65 16.54
C TRP A 346 8.66 0.41 15.98
N MET A 347 8.67 0.20 14.66
CA MET A 347 7.87 -0.87 14.04
C MET A 347 8.33 -2.27 14.48
N ALA A 348 9.62 -2.58 14.37
CA ALA A 348 10.15 -3.89 14.78
C ALA A 348 9.88 -4.16 16.27
N GLN A 349 10.07 -3.14 17.13
CA GLN A 349 9.85 -3.25 18.56
C GLN A 349 8.36 -3.44 18.91
N SER A 350 7.47 -2.72 18.23
CA SER A 350 6.03 -2.80 18.48
C SER A 350 5.43 -4.10 17.96
N LEU A 351 5.88 -4.56 16.79
CA LEU A 351 5.44 -5.81 16.17
C LEU A 351 6.09 -7.04 16.80
N LYS A 352 7.09 -6.83 17.66
CA LYS A 352 7.83 -7.86 18.38
C LYS A 352 8.45 -8.91 17.44
N THR A 353 9.06 -8.44 16.36
CA THR A 353 9.73 -9.31 15.39
C THR A 353 10.86 -8.58 14.67
N HIS A 354 11.88 -9.33 14.28
CA HIS A 354 12.84 -8.87 13.30
C HIS A 354 12.16 -8.55 11.96
N LEU A 355 12.61 -7.51 11.28
CA LEU A 355 12.08 -7.09 9.98
C LEU A 355 13.17 -7.14 8.90
N LEU A 356 12.80 -7.56 7.69
CA LEU A 356 13.53 -7.29 6.46
C LEU A 356 12.88 -6.06 5.81
N ALA A 357 13.66 -5.03 5.53
CA ALA A 357 13.18 -3.74 5.02
C ALA A 357 13.75 -3.47 3.62
N GLU A 358 12.86 -3.15 2.68
CA GLU A 358 13.19 -2.55 1.38
C GLU A 358 12.72 -1.10 1.42
N THR A 359 13.63 -0.15 1.25
CA THR A 359 13.31 1.27 1.31
C THR A 359 14.20 2.13 0.41
N TRP A 360 14.56 1.59 -0.76
CA TRP A 360 15.42 2.21 -1.78
C TRP A 360 16.87 2.48 -1.32
N HIS A 361 17.77 1.57 -1.70
CA HIS A 361 19.18 1.66 -1.28
C HIS A 361 20.02 2.42 -2.32
N ARG A 362 20.31 3.68 -2.01
CA ARG A 362 21.28 4.50 -2.76
C ARG A 362 22.59 4.51 -2.00
N ARG A 363 23.69 4.05 -2.63
CA ARG A 363 25.04 4.02 -2.02
C ARG A 363 25.32 5.27 -1.19
N ASN A 364 25.60 5.07 0.11
CA ASN A 364 26.00 6.09 1.10
C ASN A 364 24.89 7.03 1.58
N HIS A 365 23.62 6.69 1.38
CA HIS A 365 22.48 7.50 1.83
C HIS A 365 21.48 6.71 2.69
N GLU A 366 21.68 5.41 2.87
CA GLU A 366 20.81 4.54 3.66
C GLU A 366 21.31 4.35 5.09
N PHE A 367 20.38 4.21 6.04
CA PHE A 367 20.73 3.64 7.36
C PHE A 367 21.21 2.20 7.17
N PRO A 368 22.23 1.72 7.90
CA PRO A 368 22.62 0.33 7.87
C PRO A 368 21.53 -0.58 8.47
N SER A 369 21.72 -1.89 8.31
CA SER A 369 21.01 -2.86 9.15
C SER A 369 21.27 -2.53 10.62
N ASN A 370 20.24 -2.67 11.47
CA ASN A 370 20.34 -2.34 12.89
C ASN A 370 20.06 -3.59 13.72
N CYS A 371 21.07 -4.00 14.48
CA CYS A 371 21.01 -5.13 15.41
C CYS A 371 21.35 -4.72 16.85
N SER A 372 21.26 -3.43 17.16
CA SER A 372 21.58 -2.89 18.49
C SER A 372 20.37 -2.92 19.44
N LEU A 373 19.15 -3.04 18.90
CA LEU A 373 17.91 -3.14 19.66
C LEU A 373 17.43 -4.59 19.74
N HIS A 374 16.47 -4.91 20.62
CA HIS A 374 15.99 -6.28 20.80
C HIS A 374 15.45 -6.93 19.52
N TYR A 375 14.65 -6.20 18.73
CA TYR A 375 14.19 -6.66 17.42
C TYR A 375 14.94 -5.97 16.28
N HIS A 376 15.83 -6.73 15.63
CA HIS A 376 16.69 -6.25 14.53
C HIS A 376 15.94 -5.91 13.24
N VAL A 377 16.51 -5.00 12.46
CA VAL A 377 16.04 -4.65 11.11
C VAL A 377 17.16 -4.83 10.10
N TYR A 378 16.91 -5.64 9.07
CA TYR A 378 17.87 -5.97 8.02
C TYR A 378 17.49 -5.32 6.70
N ASN A 379 18.46 -4.73 6.03
CA ASN A 379 18.29 -4.12 4.72
C ASN A 379 18.26 -5.17 3.60
N ILE A 380 17.16 -5.24 2.85
CA ILE A 380 17.05 -6.08 1.65
C ILE A 380 17.97 -5.53 0.56
N ASN A 381 18.73 -6.40 -0.10
CA ASN A 381 19.61 -6.02 -1.21
C ASN A 381 19.11 -6.50 -2.57
N ARG A 382 18.35 -7.60 -2.57
CA ARG A 382 17.93 -8.24 -3.82
C ARG A 382 16.52 -8.78 -3.70
N ILE A 383 15.72 -8.41 -4.69
CA ILE A 383 14.31 -8.73 -4.77
C ILE A 383 14.11 -9.69 -5.94
N ARG A 384 13.20 -10.66 -5.76
CA ARG A 384 12.76 -11.56 -6.82
C ARG A 384 11.24 -11.66 -6.81
N LEU A 385 10.61 -11.13 -7.86
CA LEU A 385 9.16 -11.16 -8.04
C LEU A 385 8.78 -12.22 -9.07
N GLY A 386 8.08 -13.25 -8.61
CA GLY A 386 7.76 -14.42 -9.42
C GLY A 386 9.01 -15.14 -9.91
N ARG A 387 8.95 -15.68 -11.15
CA ARG A 387 10.06 -16.38 -11.79
C ARG A 387 10.87 -15.49 -12.75
N LYS A 388 10.27 -14.41 -13.26
CA LYS A 388 10.82 -13.60 -14.35
C LYS A 388 11.71 -12.45 -13.86
N TYR A 389 11.37 -11.83 -12.73
CA TYR A 389 11.98 -10.57 -12.35
C TYR A 389 12.88 -10.73 -11.13
N SER A 390 14.15 -10.38 -11.28
CA SER A 390 15.06 -10.24 -10.15
C SER A 390 15.97 -9.04 -10.36
N PHE A 391 16.08 -8.21 -9.33
CA PHE A 391 16.80 -6.93 -9.41
C PHE A 391 17.33 -6.53 -8.03
N SER A 392 18.32 -5.64 -8.05
CA SER A 392 18.88 -5.03 -6.84
C SER A 392 17.93 -3.96 -6.29
N SER A 393 17.91 -3.81 -4.97
CA SER A 393 17.22 -2.72 -4.25
C SER A 393 17.66 -1.32 -4.70
N TYR A 394 18.84 -1.20 -5.30
CA TYR A 394 19.28 0.04 -5.95
C TYR A 394 18.33 0.50 -7.08
N HIS A 395 17.67 -0.46 -7.73
CA HIS A 395 16.71 -0.20 -8.80
C HIS A 395 15.26 -0.18 -8.31
N ASP A 396 15.01 -0.13 -7.00
CA ASP A 396 13.68 -0.21 -6.43
C ASP A 396 13.38 1.00 -5.53
N HIS A 397 12.24 1.67 -5.75
CA HIS A 397 11.74 2.77 -4.94
C HIS A 397 10.59 2.35 -4.02
N SER A 398 10.15 1.10 -4.06
CA SER A 398 9.16 0.57 -3.14
C SER A 398 9.60 0.76 -1.70
N LYS A 399 8.62 0.86 -0.79
CA LYS A 399 8.89 0.82 0.64
C LYS A 399 8.01 -0.22 1.28
N TRP A 400 8.64 -1.24 1.83
CA TRP A 400 7.95 -2.30 2.55
C TRP A 400 8.86 -3.00 3.54
N GLY A 401 8.23 -3.60 4.55
CA GLY A 401 8.88 -4.45 5.53
C GLY A 401 8.16 -5.78 5.65
N VAL A 402 8.89 -6.85 5.93
CA VAL A 402 8.32 -8.17 6.20
C VAL A 402 9.01 -8.80 7.39
N SER A 403 8.28 -9.54 8.22
CA SER A 403 8.93 -10.25 9.33
C SER A 403 9.93 -11.29 8.82
N LYS A 404 11.12 -11.35 9.43
CA LYS A 404 12.15 -12.35 9.07
C LYS A 404 11.67 -13.77 9.41
N LEU A 405 11.07 -13.92 10.60
CA LEU A 405 10.54 -15.18 11.09
C LEU A 405 9.12 -15.40 10.57
N SER A 406 8.80 -16.65 10.27
CA SER A 406 7.50 -17.03 9.73
C SER A 406 6.37 -16.84 10.71
N ASN A 407 6.51 -17.26 11.97
CA ASN A 407 5.45 -17.22 12.99
C ASN A 407 4.67 -15.89 13.13
N SER A 408 5.30 -14.73 12.93
CA SER A 408 4.63 -13.43 13.09
C SER A 408 3.78 -13.01 11.88
N HIS A 409 4.15 -13.45 10.67
CA HIS A 409 3.48 -13.16 9.40
C HIS A 409 3.26 -11.67 9.06
N TRP A 410 4.09 -10.76 9.56
CA TRP A 410 3.88 -9.32 9.32
C TRP A 410 4.35 -8.91 7.92
N THR A 411 3.53 -8.13 7.22
CA THR A 411 3.96 -7.32 6.08
C THR A 411 3.47 -5.91 6.23
N CYS A 412 4.35 -4.94 6.00
CA CYS A 412 4.12 -3.51 6.08
C CYS A 412 4.43 -2.86 4.73
N ILE A 413 3.56 -1.99 4.22
CA ILE A 413 3.72 -1.26 2.95
C ILE A 413 3.50 0.22 3.24
N GLY A 414 4.32 1.11 2.68
CA GLY A 414 4.25 2.51 3.02
C GLY A 414 5.12 3.41 2.16
N ASP A 415 5.51 4.53 2.75
CA ASP A 415 5.98 5.68 1.96
C ASP A 415 7.41 6.15 2.31
N LEU A 416 7.96 5.74 3.46
CA LEU A 416 9.19 6.30 4.01
C LEU A 416 10.45 5.51 3.63
N ASN A 417 11.49 6.23 3.21
CA ASN A 417 12.82 5.63 3.07
C ASN A 417 13.50 5.47 4.45
N ARG A 418 14.37 4.47 4.62
CA ARG A 418 15.34 4.44 5.72
C ARG A 418 16.60 5.24 5.33
N ASP A 419 16.46 6.56 5.37
CA ASP A 419 17.49 7.53 4.95
C ASP A 419 17.61 8.66 6.01
N PRO A 420 18.81 8.99 6.50
CA PRO A 420 19.02 10.08 7.48
C PRO A 420 18.43 11.43 7.06
N HIS A 421 18.39 11.74 5.77
CA HIS A 421 17.82 12.97 5.24
C HIS A 421 16.28 12.95 5.16
N GLN A 422 15.65 11.78 5.23
CA GLN A 422 14.20 11.62 5.21
C GLN A 422 13.60 11.43 6.60
N VAL A 423 14.43 11.21 7.63
CA VAL A 423 13.95 10.90 8.97
C VAL A 423 13.15 12.04 9.60
N PHE A 424 13.41 13.29 9.22
CA PHE A 424 12.69 14.50 9.67
C PHE A 424 11.36 14.74 8.93
N ARG A 425 10.84 13.75 8.21
CA ARG A 425 9.59 13.87 7.43
C ARG A 425 8.53 12.94 7.98
N GLY A 426 7.29 13.43 7.97
CA GLY A 426 6.12 12.61 8.30
C GLY A 426 5.84 11.53 7.26
N GLY A 427 5.10 10.50 7.64
CA GLY A 427 4.73 9.37 6.78
C GLY A 427 4.47 8.12 7.61
N GLY A 428 4.26 6.99 6.93
CA GLY A 428 3.82 5.78 7.62
C GLY A 428 3.87 4.50 6.82
N PHE A 429 3.41 3.43 7.48
CA PHE A 429 3.26 2.08 6.94
C PHE A 429 1.97 1.44 7.43
N ILE A 430 1.24 0.82 6.50
CA ILE A 430 0.12 -0.07 6.80
C ILE A 430 0.63 -1.51 6.87
N CYS A 431 0.34 -2.20 7.97
CA CYS A 431 0.82 -3.53 8.29
C CYS A 431 -0.33 -4.52 8.46
N THR A 432 -0.14 -5.77 8.03
CA THR A 432 -1.12 -6.84 8.18
C THR A 432 -0.42 -8.18 8.45
N ARG A 433 -1.17 -9.11 9.05
CA ARG A 433 -0.78 -10.51 9.24
C ARG A 433 -1.35 -11.44 8.16
N ASN A 434 -1.84 -10.89 7.05
CA ASN A 434 -2.39 -11.69 5.97
C ASN A 434 -1.32 -12.65 5.41
N TRP A 435 -1.54 -13.95 5.59
CA TRP A 435 -0.60 -14.99 5.18
C TRP A 435 -0.19 -14.91 3.71
N HIS A 436 -1.11 -14.57 2.81
CA HIS A 436 -0.84 -14.51 1.37
C HIS A 436 0.03 -13.32 1.00
N ILE A 437 -0.19 -12.16 1.62
CA ILE A 437 0.67 -10.99 1.48
C ILE A 437 2.05 -11.31 2.08
N TYR A 438 2.09 -11.87 3.29
CA TYR A 438 3.33 -12.28 3.94
C TYR A 438 4.17 -13.22 3.08
N GLN A 439 3.61 -14.34 2.62
CA GLN A 439 4.32 -15.30 1.78
C GLN A 439 4.87 -14.66 0.50
N SER A 440 4.08 -13.77 -0.10
CA SER A 440 4.44 -13.09 -1.35
C SER A 440 5.61 -12.12 -1.17
N PHE A 441 5.66 -11.38 -0.07
CA PHE A 441 6.75 -10.43 0.22
C PHE A 441 7.97 -11.09 0.85
N HIS A 442 7.77 -12.05 1.76
CA HIS A 442 8.86 -12.83 2.37
C HIS A 442 9.64 -13.60 1.30
N GLY A 443 8.93 -14.29 0.40
CA GLY A 443 9.55 -14.99 -0.73
C GLY A 443 10.22 -14.06 -1.76
N ALA A 444 9.89 -12.76 -1.76
CA ALA A 444 10.51 -11.78 -2.64
C ALA A 444 11.86 -11.29 -2.11
N ALA A 445 12.07 -11.27 -0.79
CA ALA A 445 13.32 -10.88 -0.15
C ALA A 445 14.38 -11.99 -0.25
N THR A 446 15.18 -12.00 -1.33
CA THR A 446 16.14 -13.09 -1.59
C THR A 446 17.51 -12.92 -0.96
N HIS A 447 17.92 -11.68 -0.69
CA HIS A 447 19.19 -11.37 -0.05
C HIS A 447 19.08 -10.09 0.76
N TYR A 448 19.72 -10.03 1.92
CA TYR A 448 19.73 -8.89 2.83
C TYR A 448 21.11 -8.73 3.49
N LYS A 449 21.49 -7.50 3.84
CA LYS A 449 22.70 -7.22 4.62
C LYS A 449 22.46 -7.60 6.07
N LYS A 450 23.35 -8.43 6.61
CA LYS A 450 23.47 -8.60 8.05
C LYS A 450 24.05 -7.31 8.61
#